data_AF-A0A6N8UPJ1-F1
#
_entry.id   AF-A0A6N8UPJ1-F1
#
_cell.length_a   1.000
_cell.length_b   1.000
_cell.length_c   1.000
_cell.angle_alpha   90.00
_cell.angle_beta   90.00
_cell.angle_gamma   90.00
#
_symmetry.space_group_name_H-M   'P 1'
#
loop_
_entity.id
_entity.type
_entity.pdbx_description
1 polymer ?
#
loop_
_entity_poly.entity_id
_entity_poly.type
_entity_poly.pdbx_seq_one_letter_code
_entity_poly.pdbx_strand_id
1 'polypeptide(L)'
;MVSEELLLSVLKKIQELHPPGIGARNLRECLLIQLLDTHAMDPVEKLAFQVVDECFDELTSRDFSSLERMTGSSRESLNEAISFIQTLNPRPGAEFCDVEDNYIIPDVFVRHIDGEWVVDINDDAIPSVRINSIYAQAVSEATSKEQRSFLRAQLRDAKVLLDGLKHRTSTVLMGVTAIGEDARACYEIGES
;
A
#
# COMPACT_ATOMS: atom_id res chain seq x y z
N MET A 1 -17.85 -30.17 -10.91
CA MET A 1 -17.07 -30.44 -9.68
C MET A 1 -15.67 -30.79 -10.14
N VAL A 2 -14.66 -30.00 -9.77
CA VAL A 2 -13.27 -30.29 -10.13
C VAL A 2 -12.79 -31.44 -9.23
N SER A 3 -12.10 -32.44 -9.78
CA SER A 3 -11.55 -33.54 -8.97
C SER A 3 -10.35 -33.07 -8.17
N GLU A 4 -10.20 -33.58 -6.94
CA GLU A 4 -9.09 -33.23 -6.04
C GLU A 4 -7.72 -33.54 -6.66
N GLU A 5 -7.62 -34.67 -7.37
CA GLU A 5 -6.43 -35.08 -8.11
C GLU A 5 -6.01 -34.05 -9.16
N LEU A 6 -6.98 -33.49 -9.89
CA LEU A 6 -6.70 -32.47 -10.90
C LEU A 6 -6.18 -31.19 -10.25
N LEU A 7 -6.78 -30.77 -9.13
CA LEU A 7 -6.34 -29.59 -8.37
C LEU A 7 -4.89 -29.73 -7.91
N LEU A 8 -4.53 -30.87 -7.30
CA LEU A 8 -3.18 -31.14 -6.82
C LEU A 8 -2.16 -31.19 -7.96
N SER A 9 -2.55 -31.74 -9.12
CA SER A 9 -1.67 -31.78 -10.31
C SER A 9 -1.36 -30.38 -10.87
N VAL A 10 -2.35 -29.49 -10.87
CA VAL A 10 -2.19 -28.12 -11.34
C VAL A 10 -1.38 -27.31 -10.34
N LEU A 11 -1.61 -27.51 -9.03
CA LEU A 11 -0.84 -26.86 -7.99
C LEU A 11 0.66 -27.17 -8.10
N LYS A 12 1.03 -28.43 -8.33
CA LYS A 12 2.43 -28.81 -8.53
C LYS A 12 3.08 -28.08 -9.70
N LYS A 13 2.37 -27.99 -10.84
CA LYS A 13 2.85 -27.22 -12.00
C LYS A 13 3.02 -25.73 -11.71
N ILE A 14 2.17 -25.15 -10.86
CA ILE A 14 2.31 -23.75 -10.43
C ILE A 14 3.54 -23.59 -9.51
N GLN A 15 3.79 -24.56 -8.63
CA GLN A 15 4.94 -24.56 -7.72
C GLN A 15 6.29 -24.76 -8.41
N GLU A 16 6.31 -25.26 -9.65
CA GLU A 16 7.49 -25.34 -10.52
C GLU A 16 7.85 -24.00 -11.20
N LEU A 17 7.01 -22.97 -11.05
CA LEU A 17 7.28 -21.65 -11.62
C LEU A 17 8.31 -20.86 -10.81
N HIS A 18 8.99 -19.92 -11.46
CA HIS A 18 9.90 -18.98 -10.80
C HIS A 18 9.19 -17.71 -10.36
N PRO A 19 9.64 -17.08 -9.25
CA PRO A 19 10.61 -17.59 -8.26
C PRO A 19 10.14 -18.82 -7.46
N PRO A 20 11.08 -19.67 -6.97
CA PRO A 20 10.74 -20.85 -6.19
C PRO A 20 9.98 -20.48 -4.91
N GLY A 21 9.02 -21.32 -4.52
CA GLY A 21 8.15 -21.10 -3.37
C GLY A 21 6.85 -20.37 -3.69
N ILE A 22 6.62 -19.96 -4.95
CA ILE A 22 5.31 -19.49 -5.42
C ILE A 22 4.27 -20.62 -5.34
N GLY A 23 3.04 -20.29 -4.96
CA GLY A 23 1.96 -21.26 -4.86
C GLY A 23 2.08 -22.22 -3.68
N ALA A 24 2.96 -21.94 -2.71
CA ALA A 24 3.00 -22.66 -1.44
C ALA A 24 1.75 -22.36 -0.60
N ARG A 25 1.22 -23.38 0.08
CA ARG A 25 0.02 -23.26 0.93
C ARG A 25 0.34 -22.71 2.31
N ASN A 26 1.58 -22.85 2.75
CA ASN A 26 2.08 -22.33 4.02
C ASN A 26 3.58 -22.02 3.96
N LEU A 27 4.10 -21.37 5.00
CA LEU A 27 5.51 -20.96 5.07
C LEU A 27 6.47 -22.14 4.99
N ARG A 28 6.18 -23.24 5.70
CA ARG A 28 7.01 -24.45 5.67
C ARG A 28 7.15 -24.99 4.25
N GLU A 29 6.03 -25.15 3.53
CA GLU A 29 6.03 -25.59 2.14
C GLU A 29 6.78 -24.62 1.23
N CYS A 30 6.66 -23.31 1.47
CA CYS A 30 7.38 -22.28 0.71
C CYS A 30 8.89 -22.44 0.84
N LEU A 31 9.39 -22.63 2.07
CA LEU A 31 10.81 -22.83 2.35
C LEU A 31 11.31 -24.17 1.80
N LEU A 32 10.52 -25.25 1.91
CA LEU A 32 10.90 -26.56 1.36
C LEU A 32 11.03 -26.53 -0.16
N ILE A 33 10.13 -25.84 -0.87
CA ILE A 33 10.24 -25.70 -2.34
C ILE A 33 11.54 -24.96 -2.71
N GLN A 34 11.89 -23.89 -1.98
CA GLN A 34 13.13 -23.15 -2.21
C GLN A 34 14.38 -23.98 -1.91
N LEU A 35 14.35 -24.79 -0.84
CA LEU A 35 15.45 -25.70 -0.47
C LEU A 35 15.60 -26.89 -1.43
N LEU A 36 14.55 -27.26 -2.17
CA LEU A 36 14.63 -28.31 -3.20
C LEU A 36 15.14 -27.79 -4.54
N ASP A 37 15.02 -26.49 -4.78
CA ASP A 37 15.53 -25.85 -5.99
C ASP A 37 17.07 -25.69 -5.96
N THR A 38 17.70 -25.74 -4.78
CA THR A 38 19.16 -25.69 -4.66
C THR A 38 19.79 -27.00 -5.13
N HIS A 39 20.56 -26.91 -6.22
CA HIS A 39 21.13 -28.10 -6.89
C HIS A 39 22.35 -28.69 -6.15
N ALA A 40 22.95 -27.92 -5.24
CA ALA A 40 24.12 -28.31 -4.46
C ALA A 40 23.69 -28.63 -3.04
N MET A 41 23.14 -29.82 -2.82
CA MET A 41 22.73 -30.33 -1.50
C MET A 41 23.95 -30.55 -0.56
N ASP A 42 24.60 -29.46 -0.19
CA ASP A 42 25.69 -29.39 0.77
C ASP A 42 25.19 -29.82 2.16
N PRO A 43 26.09 -30.22 3.08
CA PRO A 43 25.69 -30.68 4.40
C PRO A 43 24.80 -29.69 5.16
N VAL A 44 25.05 -28.39 4.98
CA VAL A 44 24.26 -27.29 5.59
C VAL A 44 22.85 -27.23 5.00
N GLU A 45 22.71 -27.35 3.68
CA GLU A 45 21.39 -27.32 3.01
C GLU A 45 20.56 -28.55 3.36
N LYS A 46 21.20 -29.73 3.44
CA LYS A 46 20.54 -30.96 3.89
C LYS A 46 20.02 -30.83 5.33
N LEU A 47 20.83 -30.25 6.21
CA LEU A 47 20.42 -30.01 7.59
C LEU A 47 19.30 -28.96 7.64
N ALA A 48 19.38 -27.90 6.84
CA ALA A 48 18.32 -26.90 6.72
C ALA A 48 17.00 -27.52 6.25
N PHE A 49 17.05 -28.39 5.23
CA PHE A 49 15.91 -29.15 4.77
C PHE A 49 15.32 -30.02 5.89
N GLN A 50 16.15 -30.78 6.60
CA GLN A 50 15.70 -31.60 7.72
C GLN A 50 15.06 -30.77 8.83
N VAL A 51 15.64 -29.62 9.18
CA VAL A 51 15.09 -28.72 10.19
C VAL A 51 13.72 -28.18 9.79
N VAL A 52 13.54 -27.77 8.52
CA VAL A 52 12.26 -27.24 8.04
C VAL A 52 11.22 -28.34 7.85
N ASP A 53 11.62 -29.57 7.48
CA ASP A 53 10.69 -30.67 7.26
C ASP A 53 10.30 -31.39 8.56
N GLU A 54 11.24 -31.68 9.44
CA GLU A 54 10.97 -32.52 10.62
C GLU A 54 10.79 -31.70 11.90
N CYS A 55 11.39 -30.51 12.00
CA CYS A 55 11.52 -29.75 13.25
C CYS A 55 11.05 -28.29 13.13
N PHE A 56 10.02 -28.03 12.31
CA PHE A 56 9.57 -26.66 12.03
C PHE A 56 9.00 -25.94 13.27
N ASP A 57 8.35 -26.67 14.17
CA ASP A 57 7.75 -26.10 15.38
C ASP A 57 8.83 -25.72 16.39
N GLU A 58 9.88 -26.52 16.50
CA GLU A 58 11.07 -26.24 17.31
C GLU A 58 11.87 -25.06 16.73
N LEU A 59 11.97 -24.96 15.40
CA LEU A 59 12.58 -23.83 14.72
C LEU A 59 11.83 -22.52 15.02
N THR A 60 10.51 -22.52 14.91
CA THR A 60 9.69 -21.32 15.15
C THR A 60 9.65 -20.91 16.63
N SER A 61 9.67 -21.87 17.54
CA SER A 61 9.78 -21.62 18.99
C SER A 61 11.21 -21.32 19.47
N ARG A 62 12.20 -21.44 18.58
CA ARG A 62 13.64 -21.24 18.86
C ARG A 62 14.17 -22.19 19.94
N ASP A 63 13.61 -23.39 20.05
CA ASP A 63 14.11 -24.42 20.96
C ASP A 63 15.28 -25.19 20.33
N PHE A 64 16.44 -24.57 20.38
CA PHE A 64 17.66 -25.14 19.83
C PHE A 64 18.10 -26.44 20.53
N SER A 65 17.73 -26.66 21.79
CA SER A 65 18.13 -27.88 22.51
C SER A 65 17.37 -29.09 21.97
N SER A 66 16.08 -28.91 21.67
CA SER A 66 15.26 -29.92 21.01
C SER A 66 15.74 -30.16 19.57
N LEU A 67 16.09 -29.10 18.83
CA LEU A 67 16.66 -29.21 17.49
C LEU A 67 17.95 -30.04 17.45
N GLU A 68 18.90 -29.81 18.36
CA GLU A 68 20.14 -30.61 18.44
C GLU A 68 19.84 -32.09 18.71
N ARG A 69 18.86 -32.39 19.56
CA ARG A 69 18.48 -33.77 19.90
C ARG A 69 17.76 -34.48 18.74
N MET A 70 16.90 -33.78 18.00
CA MET A 70 16.14 -34.35 16.89
C MET A 70 17.00 -34.53 15.64
N THR A 71 17.85 -33.55 15.33
CA THR A 71 18.72 -33.60 14.15
C THR A 71 20.04 -34.36 14.39
N GLY A 72 20.43 -34.56 15.66
CA GLY A 72 21.72 -35.16 16.01
C GLY A 72 22.94 -34.33 15.59
N SER A 73 22.73 -33.06 15.23
CA SER A 73 23.77 -32.16 14.73
C SER A 73 24.36 -31.29 15.84
N SER A 74 25.58 -30.78 15.62
CA SER A 74 26.21 -29.84 16.55
C SER A 74 25.54 -28.47 16.49
N ARG A 75 25.67 -27.69 17.58
CA ARG A 75 25.20 -26.31 17.64
C ARG A 75 25.72 -25.43 16.50
N GLU A 76 26.97 -25.63 16.11
CA GLU A 76 27.63 -24.88 15.04
C GLU A 76 26.96 -25.15 13.69
N SER A 77 26.81 -26.43 13.32
CA SER A 77 26.13 -26.81 12.06
C SER A 77 24.67 -26.39 12.05
N LEU A 78 23.99 -26.46 13.20
CA LEU A 78 22.60 -25.99 13.32
C LEU A 78 22.52 -24.47 13.09
N ASN A 79 23.44 -23.69 13.64
CA ASN A 79 23.47 -22.23 13.42
C ASN A 79 23.75 -21.89 11.95
N GLU A 80 24.61 -22.64 11.27
CA GLU A 80 24.85 -22.47 9.83
C GLU A 80 23.58 -22.77 9.03
N ALA A 81 22.89 -23.87 9.32
CA ALA A 81 21.64 -24.25 8.67
C ALA A 81 20.53 -23.20 8.89
N ILE A 82 20.40 -22.68 10.11
CA ILE A 82 19.42 -21.64 10.44
C ILE A 82 19.77 -20.32 9.74
N SER A 83 21.06 -19.96 9.70
CA SER A 83 21.51 -18.77 8.97
C SER A 83 21.20 -18.89 7.49
N PHE A 84 21.36 -20.09 6.91
CA PHE A 84 20.98 -20.38 5.54
C PHE A 84 19.47 -20.24 5.32
N ILE A 85 18.63 -20.83 6.19
CA ILE A 85 17.16 -20.69 6.12
C ILE A 85 16.75 -19.21 6.15
N GLN A 86 17.43 -18.38 6.93
CA GLN A 86 17.16 -16.94 7.02
C GLN A 86 17.50 -16.15 5.74
N THR A 87 18.30 -16.72 4.83
CA THR A 87 18.56 -16.11 3.52
C THR A 87 17.44 -16.36 2.50
N LEU A 88 16.54 -17.31 2.77
CA LEU A 88 15.42 -17.65 1.89
C LEU A 88 14.31 -16.59 1.95
N ASN A 89 13.52 -16.49 0.88
CA ASN A 89 12.45 -15.50 0.79
C ASN A 89 11.12 -16.09 1.28
N PRO A 90 10.56 -15.68 2.43
CA PRO A 90 9.31 -16.24 2.94
C PRO A 90 8.07 -15.84 2.12
N ARG A 91 8.18 -14.85 1.22
CA ARG A 91 7.07 -14.32 0.40
C ARG A 91 7.56 -13.92 -1.00
N PRO A 92 7.94 -14.89 -1.85
CA PRO A 92 8.48 -14.60 -3.18
C PRO A 92 7.50 -13.84 -4.09
N GLY A 93 6.19 -14.02 -3.87
CA GLY A 93 5.15 -13.31 -4.62
C GLY A 93 5.01 -11.81 -4.29
N ALA A 94 5.59 -11.33 -3.19
CA ALA A 94 5.45 -9.93 -2.77
C ALA A 94 6.09 -8.94 -3.75
N GLU A 95 7.16 -9.35 -4.43
CA GLU A 95 7.86 -8.53 -5.44
C GLU A 95 7.01 -8.26 -6.69
N PHE A 96 5.98 -9.07 -6.94
CA PHE A 96 5.05 -8.92 -8.07
C PHE A 96 3.74 -8.24 -7.67
N CYS A 97 3.61 -7.89 -6.39
CA CYS A 97 2.45 -7.17 -5.89
C CYS A 97 2.78 -5.68 -5.94
N ASP A 98 2.30 -5.00 -6.97
CA ASP A 98 2.14 -3.55 -6.92
C ASP A 98 1.07 -3.24 -5.88
N VAL A 99 1.50 -3.06 -4.63
CA VAL A 99 0.68 -2.35 -3.66
C VAL A 99 0.72 -0.91 -4.14
N GLU A 100 -0.32 -0.49 -4.88
CA GLU A 100 -0.55 0.94 -5.08
C GLU A 100 -0.62 1.55 -3.68
N ASP A 101 0.45 2.25 -3.29
CA ASP A 101 0.44 3.10 -2.12
C ASP A 101 -0.65 4.14 -2.39
N ASN A 102 -1.84 3.88 -1.86
CA ASN A 102 -2.95 4.81 -1.86
C ASN A 102 -2.57 5.98 -0.96
N TYR A 103 -1.73 6.87 -1.49
CA TYR A 103 -1.42 8.12 -0.85
C TYR A 103 -2.70 8.94 -0.85
N ILE A 104 -3.27 9.13 0.33
CA ILE A 104 -4.37 10.08 0.49
C ILE A 104 -3.76 11.45 0.24
N ILE A 105 -4.08 12.05 -0.89
CA ILE A 105 -3.75 13.45 -1.19
C ILE A 105 -4.57 14.29 -0.21
N PRO A 106 -3.94 14.98 0.76
CA PRO A 106 -4.69 15.77 1.73
C PRO A 106 -5.19 17.06 1.06
N ASP A 107 -6.35 17.53 1.50
CA ASP A 107 -6.90 18.81 1.05
C ASP A 107 -6.10 20.01 1.60
N VAL A 108 -5.41 19.83 2.73
CA VAL A 108 -4.67 20.88 3.45
C VAL A 108 -3.41 20.32 4.12
N PHE A 109 -2.32 21.08 4.11
CA PHE A 109 -1.08 20.83 4.83
C PHE A 109 -0.98 21.73 6.06
N VAL A 110 -0.50 21.19 7.18
CA VAL A 110 -0.20 21.97 8.39
C VAL A 110 1.30 21.81 8.66
N ARG A 111 2.05 22.92 8.68
CA ARG A 111 3.50 22.93 8.87
C ARG A 111 3.89 23.86 10.01
N HIS A 112 4.94 23.51 10.74
CA HIS A 112 5.53 24.37 11.76
C HIS A 112 6.83 24.97 11.20
N ILE A 113 6.84 26.28 10.97
CA ILE A 113 7.97 27.00 10.35
C ILE A 113 8.31 28.18 11.28
N ASP A 114 9.58 28.30 11.67
CA ASP A 114 10.10 29.42 12.50
C ASP A 114 9.33 29.69 13.81
N GLY A 115 8.74 28.65 14.41
CA GLY A 115 7.98 28.76 15.66
C GLY A 115 6.50 29.08 15.48
N GLU A 116 6.01 29.15 14.23
CA GLU A 116 4.62 29.42 13.90
C GLU A 116 4.01 28.27 13.09
N TRP A 117 2.74 27.97 13.36
CA TRP A 117 1.95 27.01 12.60
C TRP A 117 1.37 27.69 11.35
N VAL A 118 1.76 27.20 10.18
CA VAL A 118 1.30 27.68 8.88
C VAL A 118 0.44 26.60 8.23
N VAL A 119 -0.80 26.95 7.92
CA VAL A 119 -1.76 26.11 7.19
C VAL A 119 -1.70 26.49 5.72
N ASP A 120 -1.44 25.51 4.84
CA ASP A 120 -1.33 25.70 3.40
C ASP A 120 -2.30 24.78 2.65
N ILE A 121 -2.99 25.28 1.63
CA ILE A 121 -3.98 24.49 0.89
C ILE A 121 -3.28 23.69 -0.19
N ASN A 122 -3.75 22.47 -0.43
CA ASN A 122 -3.33 21.74 -1.61
C ASN A 122 -4.00 22.30 -2.87
N ASP A 123 -3.30 23.18 -3.59
CA ASP A 123 -3.79 23.78 -4.84
C ASP A 123 -4.06 22.73 -5.94
N ASP A 124 -3.39 21.57 -5.90
CA ASP A 124 -3.62 20.47 -6.85
C ASP A 124 -4.97 19.78 -6.64
N ALA A 125 -5.59 19.94 -5.46
CA ALA A 125 -6.94 19.46 -5.17
C ALA A 125 -8.05 20.43 -5.66
N ILE A 126 -7.69 21.64 -6.12
CA ILE A 126 -8.66 22.65 -6.56
C ILE A 126 -8.85 22.57 -8.08
N PRO A 127 -10.04 22.18 -8.59
CA PRO A 127 -10.28 22.13 -10.02
C PRO A 127 -10.31 23.55 -10.61
N SER A 128 -9.46 23.81 -11.62
CA SER A 128 -9.44 25.10 -12.33
C SER A 128 -10.64 25.23 -13.28
N VAL A 129 -11.75 25.81 -12.81
CA VAL A 129 -12.96 26.04 -13.62
C VAL A 129 -12.96 27.45 -14.20
N ARG A 130 -13.07 27.57 -15.54
CA ARG A 130 -13.25 28.87 -16.24
C ARG A 130 -14.53 28.87 -17.05
N ILE A 131 -15.25 29.99 -17.03
CA ILE A 131 -16.40 30.21 -17.91
C ILE A 131 -15.87 30.42 -19.33
N ASN A 132 -16.35 29.63 -20.29
CA ASN A 132 -15.96 29.76 -21.69
C ASN A 132 -16.45 31.11 -22.25
N SER A 133 -15.50 31.96 -22.67
CA SER A 133 -15.74 33.34 -23.14
C SER A 133 -16.65 33.42 -24.37
N ILE A 134 -16.73 32.35 -25.16
CA ILE A 134 -17.57 32.24 -26.36
C ILE A 134 -19.06 32.30 -25.98
N TYR A 135 -19.45 31.73 -24.84
CA TYR A 135 -20.84 31.78 -24.37
C TYR A 135 -21.25 33.16 -23.85
N ALA A 136 -20.31 33.92 -23.27
CA ALA A 136 -20.57 35.29 -22.82
C ALA A 136 -20.82 36.23 -24.01
N GLN A 137 -20.12 36.02 -25.14
CA GLN A 137 -20.32 36.76 -26.39
C GLN A 137 -21.60 36.34 -27.12
N ALA A 138 -21.97 35.05 -27.08
CA ALA A 138 -23.22 34.56 -27.64
C ALA A 138 -24.48 35.20 -27.00
N VAL A 139 -24.40 35.63 -25.73
CA VAL A 139 -25.50 36.39 -25.06
C VAL A 139 -25.70 37.76 -25.70
N SER A 140 -24.62 38.45 -26.10
CA SER A 140 -24.70 39.76 -26.78
C SER A 140 -25.15 39.67 -28.23
N GLU A 141 -24.87 38.55 -28.90
CA GLU A 141 -25.18 38.33 -30.33
C GLU A 141 -26.55 37.66 -30.56
N ALA A 142 -27.22 37.19 -29.51
CA ALA A 142 -28.48 36.47 -29.64
C ALA A 142 -29.65 37.36 -30.11
N THR A 143 -30.24 36.98 -31.23
CA THR A 143 -31.27 37.77 -31.94
C THR A 143 -32.67 37.61 -31.30
N SER A 144 -33.06 36.40 -30.89
CA SER A 144 -34.36 36.15 -30.23
C SER A 144 -34.35 36.51 -28.73
N LYS A 145 -35.51 36.95 -28.23
CA LYS A 145 -35.74 37.24 -26.80
C LYS A 145 -35.74 35.96 -25.95
N GLU A 146 -36.24 34.84 -26.47
CA GLU A 146 -36.19 33.54 -25.76
C GLU A 146 -34.74 33.05 -25.62
N GLN A 147 -33.95 33.11 -26.70
CA GLN A 147 -32.55 32.69 -26.72
C GLN A 147 -31.69 33.52 -25.75
N ARG A 148 -31.87 34.85 -25.72
CA ARG A 148 -31.19 35.72 -24.75
C ARG A 148 -31.55 35.40 -23.31
N SER A 149 -32.82 35.08 -23.04
CA SER A 149 -33.27 34.71 -21.68
C SER A 149 -32.63 33.41 -21.21
N PHE A 150 -32.61 32.40 -22.09
CA PHE A 150 -32.01 31.09 -21.82
C PHE A 150 -30.50 31.18 -21.55
N LEU A 151 -29.74 31.87 -22.41
CA LEU A 151 -28.30 32.03 -22.24
C LEU A 151 -27.95 32.84 -20.98
N ARG A 152 -28.76 33.84 -20.62
CA ARG A 152 -28.59 34.57 -19.35
C ARG A 152 -28.87 33.71 -18.13
N ALA A 153 -29.80 32.77 -18.19
CA ALA A 153 -30.04 31.81 -17.11
C ALA A 153 -28.83 30.89 -16.91
N GLN A 154 -28.34 30.28 -17.99
CA GLN A 154 -27.15 29.41 -17.93
C GLN A 154 -25.90 30.13 -17.41
N LEU A 155 -25.72 31.41 -17.75
CA LEU A 155 -24.59 32.20 -17.24
C LEU A 155 -24.74 32.53 -15.74
N ARG A 156 -25.97 32.75 -15.26
CA ARG A 156 -26.23 32.91 -13.82
C ARG A 156 -25.94 31.62 -13.07
N ASP A 157 -26.39 30.48 -13.58
CA ASP A 157 -26.19 29.18 -12.93
C ASP A 157 -24.69 28.81 -12.88
N ALA A 158 -23.95 29.08 -13.97
CA ALA A 158 -22.50 28.92 -14.00
C ALA A 158 -21.78 29.83 -12.99
N LYS A 159 -22.28 31.06 -12.79
CA LYS A 159 -21.72 31.99 -11.80
C LYS A 159 -21.99 31.52 -10.37
N VAL A 160 -23.21 31.05 -10.08
CA VAL A 160 -23.56 30.48 -8.77
C VAL A 160 -22.69 29.25 -8.47
N LEU A 161 -22.43 28.39 -9.45
CA LEU A 161 -21.52 27.25 -9.30
C LEU A 161 -20.09 27.71 -8.96
N LEU A 162 -19.57 28.71 -9.67
CA LEU A 162 -18.24 29.25 -9.44
C LEU A 162 -18.11 29.89 -8.05
N ASP A 163 -19.12 30.65 -7.64
CA ASP A 163 -19.17 31.28 -6.32
C ASP A 163 -19.28 30.22 -5.22
N GLY A 164 -20.04 29.14 -5.44
CA GLY A 164 -20.12 27.99 -4.54
C GLY A 164 -18.80 27.22 -4.37
N LEU A 165 -18.05 27.03 -5.47
CA LEU A 165 -16.72 26.42 -5.42
C LEU A 165 -15.75 27.27 -4.59
N LYS A 166 -15.72 28.59 -4.81
CA LYS A 166 -14.90 29.51 -4.01
C LYS A 166 -15.28 29.48 -2.52
N HIS A 167 -16.57 29.42 -2.23
CA HIS A 167 -17.05 29.39 -0.86
C HIS A 167 -16.67 28.09 -0.13
N ARG A 168 -16.70 26.93 -0.82
CA ARG A 168 -16.20 25.67 -0.26
C ARG A 168 -14.73 25.79 0.15
N THR A 169 -13.89 26.37 -0.71
CA THR A 169 -12.47 26.58 -0.41
C THR A 169 -12.27 27.49 0.81
N SER A 170 -13.05 28.57 0.94
CA SER A 170 -12.95 29.45 2.13
C SER A 170 -13.40 28.78 3.43
N THR A 171 -14.47 27.97 3.39
CA THR A 171 -15.02 27.33 4.59
C THR A 171 -14.12 26.19 5.08
N VAL A 172 -13.52 25.43 4.15
CA VAL A 172 -12.49 24.43 4.50
C VAL A 172 -11.29 25.12 5.15
N LEU A 173 -10.81 26.24 4.59
CA LEU A 173 -9.70 26.99 5.18
C LEU A 173 -10.03 27.50 6.59
N MET A 174 -11.23 28.06 6.81
CA MET A 174 -11.65 28.52 8.13
C MET A 174 -11.78 27.38 9.14
N GLY A 175 -12.31 26.23 8.73
CA GLY A 175 -12.41 25.06 9.58
C GLY A 175 -11.04 24.48 9.96
N VAL A 176 -10.13 24.38 8.99
CA VAL A 176 -8.79 23.80 9.22
C VAL A 176 -7.88 24.76 9.99
N THR A 177 -8.01 26.08 9.82
CA THR A 177 -7.29 27.06 10.67
C THR A 177 -7.75 26.98 12.13
N ALA A 178 -9.06 26.90 12.39
CA ALA A 178 -9.58 26.69 13.74
C ALA A 178 -9.10 25.36 14.36
N ILE A 179 -9.09 24.27 13.57
CA ILE A 179 -8.57 22.97 14.02
C ILE A 179 -7.05 23.00 14.23
N GLY A 180 -6.30 23.77 13.43
CA GLY A 180 -4.85 23.96 13.60
C GLY A 180 -4.50 24.66 14.90
N GLU A 181 -5.31 25.63 15.33
CA GLU A 181 -5.17 26.28 16.64
C GLU A 181 -5.43 25.29 17.80
N ASP A 182 -6.43 24.41 17.67
CA ASP A 182 -6.70 23.35 18.66
C ASP A 182 -5.62 22.25 18.65
N ALA A 183 -5.06 21.92 17.49
CA ALA A 183 -3.98 20.94 17.35
C ALA A 183 -2.70 21.39 18.05
N ARG A 184 -2.44 22.71 18.14
CA ARG A 184 -1.36 23.29 18.95
C ARG A 184 -1.48 22.89 20.43
N ALA A 185 -2.69 22.94 20.98
CA ALA A 185 -2.94 22.53 22.36
C ALA A 185 -2.69 21.04 22.57
N CYS A 186 -3.03 20.18 21.60
CA CYS A 186 -2.76 18.74 21.68
C CYS A 186 -1.29 18.36 21.48
N TYR A 187 -0.55 19.09 20.63
CA TYR A 187 0.87 18.82 20.37
C TYR A 187 1.76 19.22 21.57
N GLU A 188 1.47 20.37 22.20
CA GLU A 188 2.19 20.83 23.40
C GLU A 188 1.97 19.89 24.61
N ILE A 189 0.85 19.16 24.66
CA ILE A 189 0.58 18.13 25.68
C ILE A 189 1.34 16.83 25.42
N GLY A 190 1.71 16.53 24.17
CA GLY A 190 2.40 15.29 23.79
C GLY A 190 3.92 15.28 24.04
N GLU A 191 4.52 16.44 24.34
CA GLU A 191 5.94 16.57 24.72
C GLU A 191 6.19 16.58 26.24
N SER A 192 5.14 16.41 27.07
CA SER A 192 5.25 16.35 28.54
C SER A 192 5.27 14.92 29.09
#